data_AF-A0A507EEW2-F1
#
_entry.id   AF-A0A507EEW2-F1
#
_cell.length_a   1.000
_cell.length_b   1.000
_cell.length_c   1.000
_cell.angle_alpha   90.00
_cell.angle_beta   90.00
_cell.angle_gamma   90.00
#
_symmetry.space_group_name_H-M   'P 1'
#
loop_
_entity.id
_entity.type
_entity.pdbx_description
1 polymer ?
#
loop_
_entity_poly.entity_id
_entity_poly.type
_entity_poly.pdbx_seq_one_letter_code
_entity_poly.pdbx_strand_id
1 'polypeptide(L)'
;MTVQHHNSAASLYRTGLEHTAKRLFPSYRNLADAASANGDHGRRTADDHSSEILSNLYLQILLFCNVWFMLPVWAIGMTITAVWKASHDTYSTSSKLGTIVLVPTFALIECSRLYLGYKGNLHEKVPEVAGHLLLTVFPQLFIVFYLAAAGQATGFETAINILYVLLFLLPQIVAAVIAARGLVRAQSARFFLTAHEVAQ
;
A
#
# COMPACT_ATOMS: atom_id res chain seq x y z
N MET A 1 -20.23 23.33 44.59
CA MET A 1 -18.78 23.51 44.30
C MET A 1 -18.17 22.38 43.44
N THR A 2 -18.81 21.22 43.31
CA THR A 2 -18.30 20.07 42.52
C THR A 2 -18.41 20.23 41.00
N VAL A 3 -19.37 21.00 40.49
CA VAL A 3 -19.57 21.20 39.03
C VAL A 3 -18.45 22.05 38.39
N GLN A 4 -17.88 22.99 39.13
CA GLN A 4 -16.86 23.92 38.61
C GLN A 4 -15.48 23.26 38.43
N HIS A 5 -15.16 22.25 39.26
CA HIS A 5 -13.95 21.44 39.10
C HIS A 5 -14.03 20.48 37.91
N HIS A 6 -15.22 19.98 37.56
CA HIS A 6 -15.40 19.06 36.44
C HIS A 6 -15.18 19.75 35.09
N ASN A 7 -15.66 21.00 34.95
CA ASN A 7 -15.48 21.80 33.74
C ASN A 7 -14.02 22.22 33.51
N SER A 8 -13.24 22.44 34.58
CA SER A 8 -11.83 22.84 34.48
C SER A 8 -10.92 21.68 34.09
N ALA A 9 -11.19 20.47 34.58
CA ALA A 9 -10.45 19.27 34.16
C ALA A 9 -10.72 18.91 32.69
N ALA A 10 -11.99 19.04 32.26
CA ALA A 10 -12.37 18.83 30.86
C ALA A 10 -11.72 19.86 29.92
N SER A 11 -11.62 21.13 30.32
CA SER A 11 -10.98 22.16 29.50
C SER A 11 -9.48 21.94 29.35
N LEU A 12 -8.79 21.55 30.43
CA LEU A 12 -7.36 21.24 30.44
C LEU A 12 -7.04 20.00 29.59
N TYR A 13 -7.86 18.96 29.70
CA TYR A 13 -7.72 17.77 28.86
C TYR A 13 -7.89 18.12 27.38
N ARG A 14 -8.88 18.96 27.04
CA ARG A 14 -9.14 19.42 25.67
C ARG A 14 -7.94 20.20 25.08
N THR A 15 -7.38 21.15 25.84
CA THR A 15 -6.21 21.94 25.37
C THR A 15 -4.97 21.08 25.20
N GLY A 16 -4.73 20.13 26.12
CA GLY A 16 -3.63 19.19 25.99
C GLY A 16 -3.76 18.29 24.75
N LEU A 17 -4.98 17.84 24.45
CA LEU A 17 -5.27 17.00 23.29
C LEU A 17 -5.05 17.76 21.98
N GLU A 18 -5.57 18.99 21.88
CA GLU A 18 -5.39 19.85 20.69
C GLU A 18 -3.91 20.15 20.42
N HIS A 19 -3.16 20.50 21.46
CA HIS A 19 -1.74 20.80 21.33
C HIS A 19 -0.94 19.57 20.90
N THR A 20 -1.35 18.38 21.36
CA THR A 20 -0.79 17.10 20.93
C THR A 20 -1.15 16.79 19.48
N ALA A 21 -2.40 17.01 19.08
CA ALA A 21 -2.90 16.78 17.72
C ALA A 21 -2.22 17.70 16.69
N LYS A 22 -2.06 19.00 16.99
CA LYS A 22 -1.34 19.97 16.14
C LYS A 22 0.14 19.61 15.94
N ARG A 23 0.76 18.95 16.93
CA ARG A 23 2.15 18.47 16.83
C ARG A 23 2.28 17.15 16.05
N LEU A 24 1.36 16.20 16.26
CA LEU A 24 1.42 14.90 15.59
C LEU A 24 0.92 14.95 14.13
N PHE A 25 -0.05 15.80 13.85
CA PHE A 25 -0.75 15.82 12.56
C PHE A 25 -0.70 17.24 11.97
N PRO A 26 0.29 17.54 11.12
CA PRO A 26 0.37 18.84 10.43
C PRO A 26 -0.91 19.19 9.66
N SER A 27 -1.58 18.18 9.07
CA SER A 27 -2.87 18.34 8.40
C SER A 27 -3.98 18.78 9.36
N TYR A 28 -4.00 18.29 10.61
CA TYR A 28 -4.97 18.73 11.63
C TYR A 28 -4.80 20.20 11.96
N ARG A 29 -3.54 20.69 12.06
CA ARG A 29 -3.28 22.11 12.32
C ARG A 29 -3.86 22.98 11.21
N ASN A 30 -3.61 22.66 9.94
CA ASN A 30 -4.13 23.44 8.82
C ASN A 30 -5.68 23.42 8.79
N LEU A 31 -6.29 22.27 9.09
CA LEU A 31 -7.75 22.11 9.20
C LEU A 31 -8.35 22.91 10.38
N ALA A 32 -7.71 22.85 11.55
CA ALA A 32 -8.15 23.56 12.74
C ALA A 32 -7.99 25.09 12.58
N ASP A 33 -6.89 25.53 11.98
CA ASP A 33 -6.62 26.94 11.74
C ASP A 33 -7.57 27.50 10.65
N ALA A 34 -7.93 26.70 9.63
CA ALA A 34 -8.96 27.04 8.64
C ALA A 34 -10.37 27.11 9.26
N ALA A 35 -10.73 26.16 10.13
CA ALA A 35 -12.01 26.15 10.84
C ALA A 35 -12.14 27.33 11.82
N SER A 36 -11.03 27.78 12.42
CA SER A 36 -10.98 28.94 13.32
C SER A 36 -11.00 30.28 12.57
N ALA A 37 -10.67 30.32 11.28
CA ALA A 37 -10.74 31.52 10.45
C ALA A 37 -12.21 31.84 10.14
N ASN A 38 -12.83 32.64 11.01
CA ASN A 38 -14.26 32.97 10.98
C ASN A 38 -14.73 33.47 9.60
N GLY A 39 -15.54 32.67 8.90
CA GLY A 39 -16.19 33.03 7.63
C GLY A 39 -16.50 31.82 6.73
N ASP A 40 -17.40 32.01 5.75
CA ASP A 40 -17.72 31.01 4.70
C ASP A 40 -16.46 30.60 3.90
N HIS A 41 -15.46 31.48 3.85
CA HIS A 41 -14.14 31.20 3.27
C HIS A 41 -13.31 30.19 4.07
N GLY A 42 -13.30 30.26 5.41
CA GLY A 42 -12.56 29.31 6.25
C GLY A 42 -13.16 27.91 6.20
N ARG A 43 -14.49 27.82 6.02
CA ARG A 43 -15.20 26.56 5.82
C ARG A 43 -14.85 25.93 4.47
N ARG A 44 -14.76 26.73 3.40
CA ARG A 44 -14.34 26.27 2.06
C ARG A 44 -12.88 25.81 2.02
N THR A 45 -11.97 26.50 2.70
CA THR A 45 -10.56 26.08 2.73
C THR A 45 -10.34 24.84 3.59
N ALA A 46 -11.11 24.66 4.67
CA ALA A 46 -11.11 23.42 5.44
C ALA A 46 -11.65 22.24 4.62
N ASP A 47 -12.68 22.45 3.81
CA ASP A 47 -13.24 21.42 2.93
C ASP A 47 -12.27 21.09 1.77
N ASP A 48 -11.63 22.11 1.19
CA ASP A 48 -10.60 21.97 0.16
C ASP A 48 -9.36 21.20 0.69
N HIS A 49 -8.88 21.52 1.88
CA HIS A 49 -7.82 20.75 2.55
C HIS A 49 -8.27 19.35 2.99
N SER A 50 -9.55 19.14 3.28
CA SER A 50 -10.12 17.81 3.49
C SER A 50 -10.15 17.00 2.20
N SER A 51 -10.15 17.66 1.04
CA SER A 51 -10.22 17.08 -0.29
C SER A 51 -8.87 16.88 -0.98
N GLU A 52 -7.74 17.17 -0.31
CA GLU A 52 -6.41 16.85 -0.85
C GLU A 52 -6.36 15.37 -1.25
N ILE A 53 -6.17 15.12 -2.54
CA ILE A 53 -6.03 13.78 -3.11
C ILE A 53 -4.75 13.17 -2.54
N LEU A 54 -4.90 12.16 -1.68
CA LEU A 54 -3.80 11.44 -1.03
C LEU A 54 -3.28 10.28 -1.88
N SER A 55 -3.95 9.95 -2.97
CA SER A 55 -3.52 8.90 -3.89
C SER A 55 -2.11 9.18 -4.43
N ASN A 56 -1.26 8.16 -4.46
CA ASN A 56 0.12 8.28 -4.93
C ASN A 56 0.20 8.00 -6.44
N LEU A 57 0.44 9.04 -7.24
CA LEU A 57 0.55 8.92 -8.71
C LEU A 57 1.68 7.98 -9.14
N TYR A 58 2.82 8.02 -8.45
CA TYR A 58 3.97 7.17 -8.80
C TYR A 58 3.63 5.68 -8.63
N LEU A 59 2.89 5.33 -7.58
CA LEU A 59 2.41 3.96 -7.39
C LEU A 59 1.45 3.53 -8.51
N GLN A 60 0.54 4.40 -8.96
CA GLN A 60 -0.36 4.10 -10.09
C GLN A 60 0.40 3.80 -11.38
N ILE A 61 1.43 4.60 -11.70
CA ILE A 61 2.24 4.41 -12.91
C ILE A 61 2.99 3.07 -12.84
N LEU A 62 3.58 2.74 -11.68
CA LEU A 62 4.27 1.45 -11.47
C LEU A 62 3.33 0.25 -11.63
N LEU A 63 2.12 0.33 -11.08
CA LEU A 63 1.11 -0.72 -11.19
C LEU A 63 0.65 -0.90 -12.64
N PHE A 64 0.39 0.21 -13.34
CA PHE A 64 0.01 0.21 -14.75
C PHE A 64 1.09 -0.45 -15.62
N CYS A 65 2.35 -0.04 -15.45
CA CYS A 65 3.46 -0.60 -16.20
C CYS A 65 3.67 -2.09 -15.88
N ASN A 66 3.43 -2.53 -14.64
CA ASN A 66 3.54 -3.94 -14.28
C ASN A 66 2.47 -4.79 -15.01
N VAL A 67 1.21 -4.36 -14.97
CA VAL A 67 0.09 -5.07 -15.64
C VAL A 67 0.32 -5.22 -17.14
N TRP A 68 0.73 -4.15 -17.82
CA TRP A 68 0.78 -4.14 -19.28
C TRP A 68 2.09 -4.65 -19.86
N PHE A 69 3.23 -4.47 -19.18
CA PHE A 69 4.53 -4.86 -19.71
C PHE A 69 5.09 -6.10 -19.03
N MET A 70 5.29 -6.08 -17.71
CA MET A 70 5.99 -7.18 -17.04
C MET A 70 5.14 -8.42 -16.86
N LEU A 71 3.88 -8.30 -16.44
CA LEU A 71 3.01 -9.44 -16.21
C LEU A 71 2.87 -10.36 -17.44
N PRO A 72 2.60 -9.87 -18.66
CA PRO A 72 2.54 -10.73 -19.84
C PRO A 72 3.91 -11.29 -20.23
N VAL A 73 4.98 -10.48 -20.19
CA VAL A 73 6.34 -10.94 -20.53
C VAL A 73 6.81 -12.03 -19.58
N TRP A 74 6.61 -11.84 -18.28
CA TRP A 74 6.92 -12.81 -17.23
C TRP A 74 6.09 -14.08 -17.40
N ALA A 75 4.77 -13.97 -17.59
CA ALA A 75 3.88 -15.12 -17.74
C ALA A 75 4.24 -15.99 -18.94
N ILE A 76 4.50 -15.37 -20.10
CA ILE A 76 4.92 -16.09 -21.31
C ILE A 76 6.28 -16.76 -21.08
N GLY A 77 7.28 -16.02 -20.60
CA GLY A 77 8.62 -16.54 -20.37
C GLY A 77 8.65 -17.71 -19.39
N MET A 78 7.93 -17.59 -18.27
CA MET A 78 7.86 -18.64 -17.27
C MET A 78 7.08 -19.86 -17.76
N THR A 79 6.03 -19.66 -18.55
CA THR A 79 5.29 -20.79 -19.16
C THR A 79 6.15 -21.55 -20.15
N ILE A 80 6.88 -20.85 -21.03
CA ILE A 80 7.84 -21.47 -21.95
C ILE A 80 8.87 -22.29 -21.17
N THR A 81 9.42 -21.73 -20.10
CA THR A 81 10.41 -22.42 -19.27
C THR A 81 9.82 -23.63 -18.55
N ALA A 82 8.58 -23.53 -18.06
CA ALA A 82 7.88 -24.65 -17.42
C ALA A 82 7.68 -25.83 -18.38
N VAL A 83 7.21 -25.56 -19.60
CA VAL A 83 7.05 -26.58 -20.65
C VAL A 83 8.39 -27.18 -21.04
N TRP A 84 9.41 -26.34 -21.23
CA TRP A 84 10.75 -26.80 -21.59
C TRP A 84 11.36 -27.71 -20.49
N LYS A 85 11.24 -27.32 -19.21
CA LYS A 85 11.67 -28.17 -18.08
C LYS A 85 10.90 -29.48 -18.00
N ALA A 86 9.60 -29.47 -18.32
CA ALA A 86 8.78 -30.68 -18.32
C ALA A 86 9.23 -31.68 -19.41
N SER A 87 9.69 -31.19 -20.57
CA SER A 87 10.16 -32.01 -21.68
C SER A 87 11.59 -32.56 -21.53
N HIS A 88 12.36 -32.13 -20.52
CA HIS A 88 13.75 -32.57 -20.31
C HIS A 88 13.89 -33.42 -19.05
N ASP A 89 14.50 -34.60 -19.18
CA ASP A 89 14.73 -35.52 -18.06
C ASP A 89 15.86 -35.10 -17.10
N THR A 90 16.64 -34.10 -17.48
CA THR A 90 17.72 -33.51 -16.65
C THR A 90 17.20 -32.88 -15.34
N TYR A 91 15.93 -32.46 -15.31
CA TYR A 91 15.33 -31.80 -14.15
C TYR A 91 14.69 -32.81 -13.18
N SER A 92 14.97 -32.64 -11.89
CA SER A 92 14.34 -33.42 -10.83
C SER A 92 12.82 -33.22 -10.81
N THR A 93 12.09 -34.26 -10.40
CA THR A 93 10.63 -34.23 -10.28
C THR A 93 10.16 -33.07 -9.39
N SER A 94 10.87 -32.80 -8.29
CA SER A 94 10.56 -31.68 -7.38
C SER A 94 10.71 -30.31 -8.06
N SER A 95 11.73 -30.12 -8.90
CA SER A 95 11.93 -28.89 -9.66
C SER A 95 10.81 -28.66 -10.67
N LYS A 96 10.46 -29.72 -11.42
CA LYS A 96 9.36 -29.70 -12.40
C LYS A 96 8.02 -29.36 -11.74
N LEU A 97 7.68 -30.07 -10.67
CA LEU A 97 6.45 -29.85 -9.90
C LEU A 97 6.41 -28.44 -9.30
N GLY A 98 7.52 -27.98 -8.73
CA GLY A 98 7.62 -26.63 -8.17
C GLY A 98 7.33 -25.56 -9.21
N THR A 99 7.99 -25.59 -10.37
CA THR A 99 7.73 -24.61 -11.44
C THR A 99 6.28 -24.69 -11.94
N ILE A 100 5.75 -25.89 -12.21
CA ILE A 100 4.37 -26.08 -12.73
C ILE A 100 3.30 -25.57 -11.75
N VAL A 101 3.50 -25.73 -10.45
CA VAL A 101 2.55 -25.26 -9.43
C VAL A 101 2.74 -23.77 -9.16
N LEU A 102 3.97 -23.30 -9.01
CA LEU A 102 4.23 -21.94 -8.55
C LEU A 102 4.01 -20.87 -9.61
N VAL A 103 4.19 -21.16 -10.90
CA VAL A 103 3.91 -20.19 -11.98
C VAL A 103 2.44 -19.75 -12.00
N PRO A 104 1.44 -20.65 -12.03
CA PRO A 104 0.04 -20.23 -11.97
C PRO A 104 -0.34 -19.65 -10.60
N THR A 105 0.22 -20.17 -9.50
CA THR A 105 0.00 -19.60 -8.16
C THR A 105 0.48 -18.15 -8.11
N PHE A 106 1.68 -17.86 -8.61
CA PHE A 106 2.21 -16.50 -8.74
C PHE A 106 1.26 -15.60 -9.53
N ALA A 107 0.74 -16.05 -10.68
CA ALA A 107 -0.14 -15.23 -11.51
C ALA A 107 -1.44 -14.83 -10.76
N LEU A 108 -2.04 -15.77 -10.03
CA LEU A 108 -3.25 -15.50 -9.22
C LEU A 108 -2.98 -14.49 -8.09
N ILE A 109 -1.86 -14.67 -7.38
CA ILE A 109 -1.43 -13.76 -6.32
C ILE A 109 -1.11 -12.39 -6.90
N GLU A 110 -0.39 -12.34 -8.02
CA GLU A 110 0.04 -11.08 -8.63
C GLU A 110 -1.17 -10.26 -9.10
N CYS A 111 -2.15 -10.88 -9.74
CA CYS A 111 -3.41 -10.24 -10.10
C CYS A 111 -4.11 -9.64 -8.86
N SER A 112 -4.19 -10.42 -7.78
CA SER A 112 -4.80 -9.97 -6.52
C SER A 112 -4.02 -8.80 -5.89
N ARG A 113 -2.69 -8.91 -5.89
CA ARG A 113 -1.77 -7.90 -5.34
C ARG A 113 -1.86 -6.59 -6.11
N LEU A 114 -1.84 -6.65 -7.44
CA LEU A 114 -1.97 -5.47 -8.30
C LEU A 114 -3.35 -4.82 -8.15
N TYR A 115 -4.41 -5.62 -8.07
CA TYR A 115 -5.77 -5.12 -7.84
C TYR A 115 -5.90 -4.36 -6.51
N LEU A 116 -5.40 -4.94 -5.41
CA LEU A 116 -5.42 -4.29 -4.10
C LEU A 116 -4.59 -3.01 -4.07
N GLY A 117 -3.41 -3.01 -4.73
CA GLY A 117 -2.58 -1.82 -4.85
C GLY A 117 -3.28 -0.70 -5.62
N TYR A 118 -3.92 -1.04 -6.74
CA TYR A 118 -4.66 -0.10 -7.58
C TYR A 118 -5.86 0.50 -6.83
N LYS A 119 -6.73 -0.38 -6.31
CA LYS A 119 -7.96 0.01 -5.61
C LYS A 119 -7.66 0.74 -4.31
N GLY A 120 -6.71 0.24 -3.52
CA GLY A 120 -6.36 0.81 -2.23
C GLY A 120 -5.75 2.20 -2.37
N ASN A 121 -4.89 2.41 -3.37
CA ASN A 121 -4.30 3.71 -3.63
C ASN A 121 -5.32 4.72 -4.20
N LEU A 122 -6.21 4.29 -5.10
CA LEU A 122 -7.20 5.17 -5.73
C LEU A 122 -8.35 5.54 -4.79
N HIS A 123 -8.82 4.59 -3.98
CA HIS A 123 -9.89 4.85 -3.01
C HIS A 123 -9.37 5.26 -1.64
N GLU A 124 -8.07 5.48 -1.50
CA GLU A 124 -7.44 5.95 -0.26
C GLU A 124 -7.74 5.05 0.94
N LYS A 125 -7.80 3.74 0.69
CA LYS A 125 -8.15 2.76 1.71
C LYS A 125 -6.92 2.05 2.25
N VAL A 126 -6.59 2.36 3.51
CA VAL A 126 -5.51 1.74 4.26
C VAL A 126 -5.54 0.21 4.24
N PRO A 127 -6.68 -0.49 4.48
CA PRO A 127 -6.67 -1.95 4.53
C PRO A 127 -6.30 -2.58 3.17
N GLU A 128 -6.73 -2.01 2.05
CA GLU A 128 -6.38 -2.52 0.72
C GLU A 128 -4.90 -2.28 0.38
N VAL A 129 -4.33 -1.12 0.73
CA VAL A 129 -2.88 -0.87 0.56
C VAL A 129 -2.05 -1.80 1.46
N ALA A 130 -2.53 -2.08 2.67
CA ALA A 130 -1.92 -3.08 3.55
C ALA A 130 -2.00 -4.49 2.93
N GLY A 131 -3.12 -4.84 2.28
CA GLY A 131 -3.27 -6.09 1.55
C GLY A 131 -2.29 -6.24 0.38
N HIS A 132 -2.04 -5.15 -0.37
CA HIS A 132 -0.99 -5.12 -1.40
C HIS A 132 0.40 -5.41 -0.82
N LEU A 133 0.76 -4.76 0.29
CA LEU A 133 2.04 -4.98 0.98
C LEU A 133 2.13 -6.39 1.58
N LEU A 134 1.03 -6.88 2.17
CA LEU A 134 0.93 -8.23 2.72
C LEU A 134 1.20 -9.25 1.63
N LEU A 135 0.45 -9.22 0.52
CA LEU A 135 0.64 -10.13 -0.60
C LEU A 135 2.04 -10.05 -1.20
N THR A 136 2.66 -8.86 -1.19
CA THR A 136 4.05 -8.67 -1.61
C THR A 136 5.03 -9.43 -0.71
N VAL A 137 4.94 -9.24 0.60
CA VAL A 137 5.84 -9.91 1.56
C VAL A 137 5.55 -11.41 1.63
N PHE A 138 4.27 -11.75 1.67
CA PHE A 138 3.76 -13.11 1.70
C PHE A 138 2.47 -13.21 0.88
N PRO A 139 2.43 -14.00 -0.21
CA PRO A 139 3.39 -15.04 -0.60
C PRO A 139 4.38 -14.64 -1.71
N GLN A 140 4.27 -13.45 -2.30
CA GLN A 140 4.95 -13.12 -3.57
C GLN A 140 6.48 -13.26 -3.49
N LEU A 141 7.12 -12.72 -2.45
CA LEU A 141 8.57 -12.85 -2.27
C LEU A 141 9.05 -14.31 -2.19
N PHE A 142 8.30 -15.18 -1.51
CA PHE A 142 8.68 -16.59 -1.37
C PHE A 142 8.65 -17.33 -2.69
N ILE A 143 7.64 -17.05 -3.52
CA ILE A 143 7.51 -17.68 -4.84
C ILE A 143 8.61 -17.21 -5.77
N VAL A 144 8.86 -15.90 -5.82
CA VAL A 144 9.94 -15.32 -6.64
C VAL A 144 11.29 -15.88 -6.23
N PHE A 145 11.54 -15.98 -4.93
CA PHE A 145 12.78 -16.54 -4.41
C PHE A 145 12.96 -18.00 -4.86
N TYR A 146 11.91 -18.82 -4.75
CA TYR A 146 11.97 -20.21 -5.22
C TYR A 146 12.27 -20.28 -6.72
N LEU A 147 11.53 -19.54 -7.54
CA LEU A 147 11.69 -19.56 -9.01
C LEU A 147 13.05 -18.99 -9.46
N ALA A 148 13.63 -18.06 -8.71
CA ALA A 148 14.91 -17.45 -9.03
C ALA A 148 16.13 -18.25 -8.55
N ALA A 149 16.02 -18.99 -7.44
CA ALA A 149 17.20 -19.52 -6.75
C ALA A 149 17.10 -21.00 -6.31
N ALA A 150 15.92 -21.62 -6.33
CA ALA A 150 15.77 -22.98 -5.83
C ALA A 150 16.01 -24.06 -6.90
N GLY A 151 16.59 -25.19 -6.46
CA GLY A 151 16.35 -26.54 -6.99
C GLY A 151 16.47 -26.76 -8.50
N GLN A 152 17.44 -26.12 -9.19
CA GLN A 152 17.62 -26.14 -10.66
C GLN A 152 16.82 -25.06 -11.42
N ALA A 153 16.77 -23.84 -10.88
CA ALA A 153 16.36 -22.66 -11.63
C ALA A 153 17.28 -22.46 -12.85
N THR A 154 16.69 -22.22 -14.01
CA THR A 154 17.42 -21.87 -15.23
C THR A 154 17.97 -20.44 -15.15
N GLY A 155 18.98 -20.13 -15.96
CA GLY A 155 19.51 -18.75 -16.05
C GLY A 155 18.42 -17.75 -16.47
N PHE A 156 17.48 -18.16 -17.31
CA PHE A 156 16.34 -17.34 -17.71
C PHE A 156 15.35 -17.12 -16.56
N GLU A 157 14.95 -18.17 -15.83
CA GLU A 157 14.10 -18.05 -14.63
C GLU A 157 14.74 -17.09 -13.61
N THR A 158 16.04 -17.25 -13.38
CA THR A 158 16.80 -16.38 -12.47
C THR A 158 16.75 -14.92 -12.93
N ALA A 159 17.09 -14.66 -14.19
CA ALA A 159 17.16 -13.31 -14.74
C ALA A 159 15.80 -12.60 -14.72
N ILE A 160 14.73 -13.25 -15.20
CA ILE A 160 13.41 -12.62 -15.30
C ILE A 160 12.81 -12.33 -13.92
N ASN A 161 13.03 -13.20 -12.94
CA ASN A 161 12.58 -12.98 -11.57
C ASN A 161 13.38 -11.89 -10.86
N ILE A 162 14.70 -11.80 -11.07
CA ILE A 162 15.52 -10.69 -10.56
C ILE A 162 15.07 -9.36 -11.17
N LEU A 163 14.86 -9.29 -12.48
CA LEU A 163 14.38 -8.09 -13.17
C LEU A 163 13.02 -7.66 -12.63
N TYR A 164 12.10 -8.61 -12.42
CA TYR A 164 10.80 -8.35 -11.81
C TYR A 164 10.92 -7.73 -10.40
N VAL A 165 11.81 -8.26 -9.55
CA VAL A 165 12.04 -7.72 -8.20
C VAL A 165 12.58 -6.30 -8.25
N LEU A 166 13.63 -6.09 -9.03
CA LEU A 166 14.36 -4.83 -9.07
C LEU A 166 13.53 -3.70 -9.71
N LEU A 167 12.85 -3.99 -10.82
CA LEU A 167 12.15 -2.96 -11.59
C LEU A 167 10.75 -2.66 -11.07
N PHE A 168 10.08 -3.63 -10.43
CA PHE A 168 8.68 -3.47 -10.04
C PHE A 168 8.44 -3.73 -8.56
N LEU A 169 8.87 -4.87 -8.02
CA LEU A 169 8.51 -5.26 -6.65
C LEU A 169 9.06 -4.26 -5.62
N LEU A 170 10.36 -3.92 -5.67
CA LEU A 170 10.98 -2.99 -4.72
C LEU A 170 10.44 -1.56 -4.82
N PRO A 171 10.35 -0.94 -6.02
CA PRO A 171 9.76 0.40 -6.14
C PRO A 171 8.30 0.45 -5.68
N GLN A 172 7.50 -0.59 -5.96
CA GLN A 172 6.11 -0.67 -5.51
C GLN A 172 5.99 -0.74 -4.00
N ILE A 173 6.84 -1.52 -3.31
CA ILE A 173 6.87 -1.56 -1.83
C ILE A 173 7.14 -0.17 -1.27
N VAL A 174 8.17 0.51 -1.76
CA VAL A 174 8.54 1.86 -1.28
C VAL A 174 7.37 2.83 -1.49
N ALA A 175 6.81 2.87 -2.69
CA ALA A 175 5.70 3.75 -3.03
C ALA A 175 4.43 3.43 -2.22
N ALA A 176 4.12 2.15 -2.00
CA ALA A 176 2.98 1.69 -1.20
C ALA A 176 3.15 2.01 0.29
N VAL A 177 4.36 1.90 0.85
CA VAL A 177 4.63 2.32 2.24
C VAL A 177 4.46 3.83 2.39
N ILE A 178 4.91 4.63 1.43
CA ILE A 178 4.71 6.08 1.44
C ILE A 178 3.21 6.40 1.37
N ALA A 179 2.47 5.77 0.45
CA ALA A 179 1.02 5.94 0.32
C ALA A 179 0.30 5.56 1.63
N ALA A 180 0.60 4.38 2.20
CA ALA A 180 -0.01 3.90 3.44
C ALA A 180 0.22 4.87 4.61
N ARG A 181 1.45 5.40 4.75
CA ARG A 181 1.77 6.39 5.79
C ARG A 181 0.99 7.69 5.62
N GLY A 182 0.81 8.15 4.38
CA GLY A 182 -0.04 9.29 4.07
C GLY A 182 -1.48 9.03 4.51
N LEU A 183 -2.05 7.91 4.08
CA LEU A 183 -3.44 7.53 4.35
C LEU A 183 -3.74 7.41 5.85
N VAL A 184 -2.86 6.75 6.62
CA VAL A 184 -3.03 6.62 8.07
C VAL A 184 -3.00 7.98 8.78
N ARG A 185 -2.12 8.89 8.35
CA ARG A 185 -2.05 10.24 8.92
C ARG A 185 -3.32 11.04 8.64
N ALA A 186 -3.85 10.97 7.42
CA ALA A 186 -5.09 11.65 7.06
C ALA A 186 -6.30 11.07 7.80
N GLN A 187 -6.42 9.75 7.89
CA GLN A 187 -7.50 9.10 8.65
C GLN A 187 -7.45 9.47 10.14
N SER A 188 -6.25 9.52 10.73
CA SER A 188 -6.07 9.95 12.11
C SER A 188 -6.50 11.40 12.31
N ALA A 189 -6.07 12.31 11.42
CA ALA A 189 -6.45 13.73 11.50
C ALA A 189 -7.98 13.92 11.43
N ARG A 190 -8.67 13.20 10.53
CA ARG A 190 -10.14 13.23 10.43
C ARG A 190 -10.82 12.72 11.70
N PHE A 191 -10.32 11.63 12.29
CA PHE A 191 -10.85 11.11 13.55
C PHE A 191 -10.76 12.14 14.68
N PHE A 192 -9.63 12.83 14.82
CA PHE A 192 -9.48 13.89 15.83
C PHE A 192 -10.41 15.08 15.61
N LEU A 193 -10.68 15.46 14.36
CA LEU A 193 -11.64 16.53 14.05
C LEU A 193 -13.07 16.13 14.43
N THR A 194 -13.53 14.95 14.00
CA THR A 194 -14.87 14.46 14.34
C THR A 194 -15.04 14.28 15.85
N ALA A 195 -14.02 13.79 16.54
CA ALA A 195 -14.05 13.66 18.00
C ALA A 195 -14.16 15.04 18.70
N HIS A 196 -13.60 16.09 18.12
CA HIS A 196 -13.71 17.45 18.66
C HIS A 196 -15.11 18.06 18.41
N GLU A 197 -15.69 17.84 17.23
CA GLU A 197 -17.06 18.31 16.89
C GLU A 197 -18.13 17.65 17.77
N VAL A 198 -18.06 16.34 18.02
CA VAL A 198 -19.02 15.62 18.88
C VAL A 198 -18.92 16.05 20.35
N ALA A 199 -17.80 16.63 20.76
CA ALA A 199 -17.57 17.12 22.11
C ALA A 199 -18.02 18.59 22.34
N GLN A 200 -18.59 19.25 21.32
CA GLN A 200 -19.21 20.58 21.42
C GLN A 200 -20.72 20.45 21.59
#